data_AF-A0A534SBH4-F1
#
_entry.id   AF-A0A534SBH4-F1
#
_cell.length_a   1.000
_cell.length_b   1.000
_cell.length_c   1.000
_cell.angle_alpha   90.00
_cell.angle_beta   90.00
_cell.angle_gamma   90.00
#
_symmetry.space_group_name_H-M   'P 1'
#
loop_
_entity.id
_entity.type
_entity.pdbx_description
1 polymer ?
#
loop_
_entity_poly.entity_id
_entity_poly.type
_entity_poly.pdbx_seq_one_letter_code
_entity_poly.pdbx_strand_id
1 'polypeptide(L)'
;MKCVLVSHSHWDREWYRTYQSFRARLVDLVDRLLELVADDPGFRFLLDGQTVVLEDYLEIRPGRRADLEAACRAGRLAIGPWYVQPDSLLPSGEAHVRNLLEGRRVGELLGPVSRIAYCPDSFGHPAQFPQLFRGFGLGPFIYWRGGGEEVDLLPAAYRWTAPDGSAVLA
;
A
#
# COMPACT_ATOMS: atom_id res chain seq x y z
N MET A 1 7.28 15.39 -22.59
CA MET A 1 6.62 15.10 -21.30
C MET A 1 6.69 13.61 -21.05
N LYS A 2 7.13 13.16 -19.87
CA LYS A 2 7.16 11.73 -19.50
C LYS A 2 5.89 11.41 -18.72
N CYS A 3 5.12 10.43 -19.18
CA CYS A 3 3.96 9.92 -18.44
C CYS A 3 4.37 8.61 -17.76
N VAL A 4 3.97 8.43 -16.50
CA VAL A 4 4.18 7.20 -15.73
C VAL A 4 2.82 6.64 -15.39
N LEU A 5 2.52 5.44 -15.88
CA LEU A 5 1.30 4.72 -15.56
C LEU A 5 1.61 3.69 -14.48
N VAL A 6 0.82 3.68 -13.41
CA VAL A 6 0.92 2.71 -12.32
C VAL A 6 -0.38 1.92 -12.29
N SER A 7 -0.32 0.65 -12.69
CA SER A 7 -1.45 -0.25 -12.54
C SER A 7 -1.62 -0.60 -11.06
N HIS A 8 -2.83 -0.43 -10.54
CA HIS A 8 -3.17 -0.78 -9.17
C HIS A 8 -4.67 -1.12 -9.10
N SER A 9 -5.09 -1.73 -8.00
CA SER A 9 -6.49 -1.84 -7.61
C SER A 9 -6.58 -1.42 -6.16
N HIS A 10 -7.43 -0.44 -5.86
CA HIS A 10 -7.80 -0.22 -4.47
C HIS A 10 -8.65 -1.40 -3.98
N TRP A 11 -8.36 -1.92 -2.81
CA TRP A 11 -8.96 -3.15 -2.31
C TRP A 11 -9.42 -3.04 -0.86
N ASP A 12 -10.69 -2.67 -0.69
CA ASP A 12 -11.36 -2.82 0.60
C ASP A 12 -11.48 -4.32 0.93
N ARG A 13 -10.89 -4.71 2.06
CA ARG A 13 -10.90 -6.10 2.53
C ARG A 13 -12.33 -6.57 2.86
N GLU A 14 -13.14 -5.65 3.38
CA GLU A 14 -14.57 -5.79 3.59
C GLU A 14 -15.26 -4.43 3.53
N TRP A 15 -16.46 -4.37 2.94
CA TRP A 15 -17.24 -3.13 2.86
C TRP A 15 -18.74 -3.44 2.67
N TYR A 16 -19.30 -3.14 1.50
CA TYR A 16 -20.72 -3.39 1.17
C TYR A 16 -21.05 -4.87 0.89
N ARG A 17 -20.06 -5.76 0.97
CA ARG A 17 -20.20 -7.22 0.94
C ARG A 17 -19.38 -7.83 2.06
N THR A 18 -19.67 -9.08 2.38
CA THR A 18 -18.91 -9.83 3.39
C THR A 18 -17.46 -10.01 2.97
N TYR A 19 -16.58 -10.12 3.97
CA TYR A 19 -15.16 -10.46 3.80
C TYR A 19 -14.95 -11.63 2.82
N GLN A 20 -15.70 -12.73 2.98
CA GLN A 20 -15.55 -13.91 2.11
C GLN A 20 -15.93 -13.64 0.64
N SER A 21 -16.92 -12.77 0.40
CA SER A 21 -17.26 -12.39 -0.98
C SER A 21 -16.17 -11.54 -1.62
N PHE A 22 -15.50 -10.66 -0.87
CA PHE A 22 -14.35 -9.93 -1.37
C PHE A 22 -13.17 -10.88 -1.55
N ARG A 23 -12.85 -11.69 -0.55
CA ARG A 23 -11.75 -12.67 -0.61
C ARG A 23 -11.79 -13.58 -1.84
N ALA A 24 -12.97 -14.08 -2.23
CA ALA A 24 -13.11 -14.86 -3.47
C ALA A 24 -12.67 -14.07 -4.71
N ARG A 25 -13.02 -12.78 -4.80
CA ARG A 25 -12.60 -11.90 -5.89
C ARG A 25 -11.14 -11.49 -5.80
N LEU A 26 -10.58 -11.40 -4.59
CA LEU A 26 -9.14 -11.17 -4.38
C LEU A 26 -8.34 -12.33 -4.99
N VAL A 27 -8.82 -13.56 -4.82
CA VAL A 27 -8.20 -14.74 -5.43
C VAL A 27 -8.18 -14.63 -6.95
N ASP A 28 -9.31 -14.28 -7.57
CA ASP A 28 -9.38 -14.09 -9.03
C ASP A 28 -8.45 -12.96 -9.51
N LEU A 29 -8.39 -11.85 -8.77
CA LEU A 29 -7.50 -10.72 -9.06
C LEU A 29 -6.03 -11.18 -9.04
N VAL A 30 -5.59 -11.81 -7.96
CA VAL A 30 -4.18 -12.21 -7.80
C VAL A 30 -3.80 -13.32 -8.77
N ASP A 31 -4.68 -14.30 -9.03
CA ASP A 31 -4.45 -15.32 -10.05
C ASP A 31 -4.23 -14.66 -11.42
N ARG A 32 -5.06 -13.68 -11.80
CA ARG A 32 -4.90 -12.92 -13.05
C ARG A 32 -3.63 -12.06 -13.08
N LEU A 33 -3.26 -11.45 -11.95
CA LEU A 33 -2.02 -10.67 -11.85
C LEU A 33 -0.79 -11.55 -12.07
N LEU A 34 -0.76 -12.75 -11.51
CA LEU A 34 0.36 -13.69 -11.69
C LEU A 34 0.47 -14.17 -13.15
N GLU A 35 -0.65 -14.39 -13.85
CA GLU A 35 -0.65 -14.66 -15.29
C GLU A 35 -0.04 -13.49 -16.07
N LEU A 36 -0.49 -12.26 -15.81
CA LEU A 36 0.02 -11.07 -16.51
C LEU A 36 1.52 -10.82 -16.24
N VAL A 37 1.98 -11.07 -15.02
CA VAL A 37 3.41 -10.97 -14.67
C VAL A 37 4.24 -12.02 -15.41
N ALA A 38 3.71 -13.22 -15.63
CA ALA A 38 4.37 -14.28 -16.38
C ALA A 38 4.39 -14.00 -17.89
N ASP A 39 3.29 -13.49 -18.44
CA ASP A 39 3.10 -13.27 -19.88
C ASP A 39 3.85 -12.04 -20.42
N ASP A 40 3.90 -10.95 -19.65
CA ASP A 40 4.54 -9.70 -20.05
C ASP A 40 5.68 -9.35 -19.09
N PRO A 41 6.97 -9.44 -19.49
CA PRO A 41 8.12 -9.05 -18.68
C PRO A 41 8.21 -7.56 -18.30
N GLY A 42 7.37 -6.69 -18.87
CA GLY A 42 7.28 -5.27 -18.54
C GLY A 42 6.22 -4.92 -17.50
N PHE A 43 5.21 -5.77 -17.32
CA PHE A 43 4.03 -5.50 -16.48
C PHE A 43 4.38 -5.28 -15.00
N ARG A 44 3.88 -4.21 -14.39
CA ARG A 44 4.09 -3.93 -12.96
C ARG A 44 2.77 -3.56 -12.32
N PHE A 45 2.59 -3.95 -11.07
CA PHE A 45 1.37 -3.68 -10.34
C PHE A 45 1.66 -3.28 -8.90
N LEU A 46 0.96 -2.27 -8.39
CA LEU A 46 0.91 -1.91 -6.98
C LEU A 46 -0.28 -2.61 -6.33
N LEU A 47 -0.02 -3.55 -5.42
CA LEU A 47 -1.04 -4.28 -4.69
C LEU A 47 -1.50 -3.50 -3.44
N ASP A 48 -2.06 -2.33 -3.71
CA ASP A 48 -2.77 -1.43 -2.77
C ASP A 48 -2.06 -1.05 -1.48
N GLY A 49 -0.74 -1.20 -1.42
CA GLY A 49 0.06 -0.79 -0.28
C GLY A 49 -0.21 -1.52 1.03
N GLN A 50 -0.82 -2.70 0.98
CA GLN A 50 -1.15 -3.55 2.14
C GLN A 50 -0.63 -4.97 1.94
N THR A 51 -0.14 -5.62 2.99
CA THR A 51 0.42 -6.99 2.90
C THR A 51 -0.53 -8.08 3.37
N VAL A 52 -1.60 -7.75 4.10
CA VAL A 52 -2.61 -8.73 4.57
C VAL A 52 -3.22 -9.54 3.42
N VAL A 53 -3.38 -8.91 2.25
CA VAL A 53 -3.96 -9.54 1.05
C VAL A 53 -3.11 -10.71 0.54
N LEU A 54 -1.83 -10.75 0.88
CA LEU A 54 -0.93 -11.86 0.55
C LEU A 54 -1.28 -13.10 1.38
N GLU A 55 -1.56 -12.92 2.67
CA GLU A 55 -2.01 -14.00 3.56
C GLU A 55 -3.41 -14.48 3.16
N ASP A 56 -4.34 -13.55 2.93
CA ASP A 56 -5.70 -13.85 2.51
C ASP A 56 -5.73 -14.69 1.22
N TYR A 57 -4.84 -14.39 0.26
CA TYR A 57 -4.66 -15.17 -0.97
C TYR A 57 -4.02 -16.54 -0.70
N LEU A 58 -2.87 -16.59 0.01
CA LEU A 58 -2.10 -17.82 0.20
C LEU A 58 -2.79 -18.85 1.10
N GLU A 59 -3.68 -18.43 1.99
CA GLU A 59 -4.55 -19.33 2.74
C GLU A 59 -5.52 -20.09 1.81
N ILE A 60 -5.92 -19.52 0.66
CA ILE A 60 -6.78 -20.21 -0.35
C ILE A 60 -5.95 -20.90 -1.43
N ARG A 61 -4.81 -20.30 -1.81
CA ARG A 61 -3.91 -20.76 -2.88
C ARG A 61 -2.49 -21.03 -2.34
N PRO A 62 -2.30 -21.94 -1.37
CA PRO A 62 -0.98 -22.15 -0.75
C PRO A 62 0.09 -22.61 -1.75
N GLY A 63 -0.31 -23.34 -2.80
CA GLY A 63 0.59 -23.79 -3.87
C GLY A 63 1.16 -22.66 -4.75
N ARG A 64 0.60 -21.44 -4.68
CA ARG A 64 1.05 -20.28 -5.49
C ARG A 64 2.07 -19.40 -4.76
N ARG A 65 2.55 -19.82 -3.59
CA ARG A 65 3.55 -19.06 -2.80
C ARG A 65 4.81 -18.73 -3.59
N ALA A 66 5.36 -19.70 -4.31
CA ALA A 66 6.60 -19.50 -5.05
C ALA A 66 6.44 -18.46 -6.17
N ASP A 67 5.31 -18.47 -6.87
CA ASP A 67 5.00 -17.50 -7.93
C ASP A 67 4.87 -16.09 -7.38
N LEU A 68 4.17 -15.94 -6.25
CA LEU A 68 3.97 -14.65 -5.59
C LEU A 68 5.30 -14.08 -5.07
N GLU A 69 6.14 -14.91 -4.46
CA GLU A 69 7.48 -14.56 -3.99
C GLU A 69 8.39 -14.16 -5.16
N ALA A 70 8.36 -14.89 -6.27
CA ALA A 70 9.11 -14.56 -7.47
C ALA A 70 8.67 -13.19 -8.05
N ALA A 71 7.37 -12.94 -8.13
CA ALA A 71 6.82 -11.69 -8.64
C ALA A 71 7.16 -10.47 -7.75
N CYS A 72 7.12 -10.65 -6.42
CA CYS A 72 7.50 -9.60 -5.46
C CYS A 72 9.02 -9.31 -5.52
N ARG A 73 9.87 -10.36 -5.47
CA ARG A 73 11.33 -10.20 -5.52
C ARG A 73 11.83 -9.60 -6.83
N ALA A 74 11.18 -9.90 -7.93
CA ALA A 74 11.48 -9.29 -9.22
C ALA A 74 11.00 -7.83 -9.34
N GLY A 75 10.35 -7.27 -8.30
CA GLY A 75 9.82 -5.91 -8.30
C GLY A 75 8.66 -5.72 -9.28
N ARG A 76 7.94 -6.80 -9.59
CA ARG A 76 6.80 -6.80 -10.54
C ARG A 76 5.48 -6.59 -9.81
N LEU A 77 5.38 -7.08 -8.58
CA LEU A 77 4.32 -6.75 -7.64
C LEU A 77 4.91 -5.95 -6.48
N ALA A 78 4.46 -4.70 -6.32
CA ALA A 78 4.82 -3.86 -5.18
C ALA A 78 3.79 -4.07 -4.05
N ILE A 79 4.28 -4.32 -2.84
CA ILE A 79 3.47 -4.65 -1.64
C ILE A 79 3.81 -3.73 -0.46
N GLY A 80 2.87 -3.58 0.48
CA GLY A 80 3.04 -2.74 1.68
C GLY A 80 3.23 -1.25 1.37
N PRO A 81 3.52 -0.40 2.37
CA PRO A 81 4.22 -0.74 3.61
C PRO A 81 3.32 -1.15 4.76
N TRP A 82 2.01 -0.95 4.65
CA TRP A 82 1.07 -1.27 5.72
C TRP A 82 0.79 -2.76 5.77
N TYR A 83 0.39 -3.27 6.94
CA TYR A 83 -0.24 -4.57 7.03
C TYR A 83 -1.65 -4.53 6.44
N VAL A 84 -2.47 -3.59 6.93
CA VAL A 84 -3.81 -3.24 6.42
C VAL A 84 -3.86 -1.76 6.06
N GLN A 85 -4.66 -1.37 5.06
CA GLN A 85 -4.93 0.05 4.80
C GLN A 85 -5.70 0.66 6.00
N PRO A 86 -5.10 1.60 6.77
CA PRO A 86 -5.74 2.08 7.98
C PRO A 86 -6.64 3.30 7.70
N ASP A 87 -7.69 3.44 8.51
CA ASP A 87 -8.16 4.80 8.83
C ASP A 87 -7.03 5.51 9.56
N SER A 88 -6.76 6.77 9.19
CA SER A 88 -5.60 7.48 9.72
C SER A 88 -5.84 8.17 11.07
N LEU A 89 -7.10 8.47 11.43
CA LEU A 89 -7.46 9.30 12.58
C LEU A 89 -8.12 8.52 13.74
N LEU A 90 -8.77 7.40 13.45
CA LEU A 90 -9.45 6.58 14.45
C LEU A 90 -8.50 5.70 15.30
N PRO A 91 -7.47 5.05 14.72
CA PRO A 91 -6.53 4.24 15.49
C PRO A 91 -5.58 5.08 16.32
N SER A 92 -5.01 4.47 17.37
CA SER A 92 -3.94 5.11 18.15
C SER A 92 -2.64 5.22 17.34
N GLY A 93 -1.75 6.13 17.75
CA GLY A 93 -0.41 6.22 17.15
C GLY A 93 0.38 4.91 17.21
N GLU A 94 0.27 4.17 18.32
CA GLU A 94 0.90 2.85 18.44
C GLU A 94 0.31 1.84 17.46
N ALA A 95 -1.00 1.90 17.17
CA ALA A 95 -1.61 1.02 16.17
C ALA A 95 -1.02 1.27 14.77
N HIS A 96 -0.74 2.52 14.40
CA HIS A 96 -0.05 2.84 13.14
C HIS A 96 1.38 2.29 13.10
N VAL A 97 2.13 2.43 14.19
CA VAL A 97 3.49 1.87 14.33
C VAL A 97 3.45 0.34 14.17
N ARG A 98 2.52 -0.33 14.84
CA ARG A 98 2.36 -1.80 14.73
C ARG A 98 1.93 -2.23 13.34
N ASN A 99 1.04 -1.48 12.69
CA ASN A 99 0.59 -1.75 11.33
C ASN A 99 1.77 -1.73 10.33
N LEU A 100 2.69 -0.76 10.46
CA LEU A 100 3.91 -0.71 9.64
C LEU A 100 4.92 -1.81 9.97
N LEU A 101 5.12 -2.11 11.25
CA LEU A 101 6.01 -3.19 11.68
C LEU A 101 5.52 -4.54 11.14
N GLU A 102 4.22 -4.79 11.24
CA GLU A 102 3.61 -6.03 10.78
C GLU A 102 3.61 -6.11 9.25
N GLY A 103 3.34 -5.00 8.55
CA GLY A 103 3.44 -4.92 7.10
C GLY A 103 4.83 -5.29 6.60
N ARG A 104 5.88 -4.79 7.29
CA ARG A 104 7.25 -5.21 7.04
C ARG A 104 7.47 -6.69 7.32
N ARG A 105 7.07 -7.19 8.49
CA ARG A 105 7.25 -8.59 8.91
C ARG A 105 6.65 -9.57 7.91
N VAL A 106 5.43 -9.32 7.46
CA VAL A 106 4.70 -10.19 6.52
C VAL A 106 5.26 -10.03 5.11
N GLY A 107 5.47 -8.80 4.65
CA GLY A 107 5.95 -8.55 3.29
C GLY A 107 7.35 -9.07 3.01
N GLU A 108 8.29 -8.92 3.95
CA GLU A 108 9.69 -9.37 3.79
C GLU A 108 9.83 -10.90 3.63
N LEU A 109 8.81 -11.68 4.02
CA LEU A 109 8.77 -13.12 3.77
C LEU A 109 8.61 -13.46 2.28
N LEU A 110 8.05 -12.55 1.48
CA LEU A 110 7.78 -12.74 0.06
C LEU A 110 8.64 -11.85 -0.83
N GLY A 111 9.10 -10.70 -0.35
CA GLY A 111 9.97 -9.83 -1.13
C GLY A 111 10.17 -8.44 -0.52
N PRO A 112 10.83 -7.54 -1.26
CA PRO A 112 11.02 -6.17 -0.81
C PRO A 112 9.68 -5.45 -0.58
N VAL A 113 9.54 -4.80 0.58
CA VAL A 113 8.37 -3.98 0.91
C VAL A 113 8.56 -2.56 0.36
N SER A 114 7.48 -2.01 -0.20
CA SER A 114 7.45 -0.65 -0.73
C SER A 114 7.88 0.37 0.32
N ARG A 115 8.62 1.39 -0.12
CA ARG A 115 8.98 2.54 0.72
C ARG A 115 8.03 3.72 0.54
N ILE A 116 6.99 3.58 -0.27
CA ILE A 116 5.99 4.64 -0.48
C ILE A 116 5.02 4.64 0.70
N ALA A 117 4.84 5.77 1.37
CA ALA A 117 3.75 5.90 2.35
C ALA A 117 2.44 6.08 1.58
N TYR A 118 1.65 5.01 1.47
CA TYR A 118 0.50 4.95 0.57
C TYR A 118 -0.82 4.90 1.36
N CYS A 119 -1.59 5.99 1.33
CA CYS A 119 -2.88 6.12 2.02
C CYS A 119 -3.91 6.77 1.08
N PRO A 120 -4.38 6.04 0.05
CA PRO A 120 -5.19 6.63 -1.00
C PRO A 120 -6.57 7.08 -0.53
N ASP A 121 -7.23 6.34 0.36
CA ASP A 121 -8.63 6.58 0.72
C ASP A 121 -8.87 6.83 2.22
N SER A 122 -7.84 7.17 3.00
CA SER A 122 -8.04 7.52 4.41
C SER A 122 -8.75 8.87 4.58
N PHE A 123 -9.68 8.96 5.53
CA PHE A 123 -10.47 10.17 5.77
C PHE A 123 -9.75 11.20 6.67
N GLY A 124 -8.77 11.89 6.08
CA GLY A 124 -7.90 12.84 6.78
C GLY A 124 -6.64 12.15 7.32
N HIS A 125 -5.68 12.95 7.79
CA HIS A 125 -4.35 12.46 8.14
C HIS A 125 -3.76 13.18 9.36
N PRO A 126 -3.17 12.48 10.35
CA PRO A 126 -2.46 13.09 11.46
C PRO A 126 -1.30 13.98 10.99
N ALA A 127 -1.16 15.15 11.62
CA ALA A 127 -0.03 16.06 11.35
C ALA A 127 1.35 15.43 11.64
N GLN A 128 1.40 14.33 12.40
CA GLN A 128 2.63 13.58 12.72
C GLN A 128 3.02 12.52 11.69
N PHE A 129 2.22 12.31 10.64
CA PHE A 129 2.55 11.33 9.59
C PHE A 129 3.94 11.54 8.97
N PRO A 130 4.40 12.76 8.66
CA PRO A 130 5.77 12.97 8.20
C PRO A 130 6.84 12.45 9.18
N GLN A 131 6.65 12.63 10.50
CA GLN A 131 7.55 12.09 11.52
C GLN A 131 7.55 10.56 11.52
N LEU A 132 6.36 9.94 11.54
CA LEU A 132 6.19 8.49 11.52
C LEU A 132 6.85 7.88 10.28
N PHE A 133 6.52 8.38 9.10
CA PHE A 133 7.04 7.86 7.83
C PHE A 133 8.55 7.98 7.75
N ARG A 134 9.12 9.12 8.17
CA ARG A 134 10.58 9.28 8.26
C ARG A 134 11.22 8.27 9.20
N GLY A 135 10.63 8.01 10.37
CA GLY A 135 11.10 7.00 11.31
C GLY A 135 11.16 5.58 10.73
N PHE A 136 10.25 5.25 9.81
CA PHE A 136 10.24 3.96 9.11
C PHE A 136 11.02 3.96 7.78
N GLY A 137 11.62 5.09 7.39
CA GLY A 137 12.32 5.24 6.11
C GLY A 137 11.39 5.26 4.89
N LEU A 138 10.13 5.68 5.10
CA LEU A 138 9.11 5.81 4.07
C LEU A 138 9.08 7.22 3.46
N GLY A 139 8.71 7.28 2.19
CA GLY A 139 8.56 8.48 1.39
C GLY A 139 8.73 8.16 -0.11
N PRO A 140 8.06 8.88 -1.03
CA PRO A 140 7.03 9.91 -0.80
C PRO A 140 5.77 9.41 -0.10
N PHE A 141 4.97 10.34 0.41
CA PHE A 141 3.60 10.11 0.87
C PHE A 141 2.64 10.33 -0.30
N ILE A 142 1.70 9.42 -0.54
CA ILE A 142 0.72 9.54 -1.62
C ILE A 142 -0.67 9.37 -1.01
N TYR A 143 -1.53 10.36 -1.27
CA TYR A 143 -2.86 10.46 -0.68
C TYR A 143 -3.81 11.28 -1.55
N TRP A 144 -5.13 11.11 -1.38
CA TRP A 144 -6.15 11.80 -2.20
C TRP A 144 -7.04 12.74 -1.39
N ARG A 145 -7.10 12.62 -0.06
CA ARG A 145 -8.08 13.33 0.79
C ARG A 145 -7.42 14.24 1.82
N GLY A 146 -8.14 15.27 2.28
CA GLY A 146 -7.68 16.11 3.40
C GLY A 146 -6.85 17.33 2.99
N GLY A 147 -6.82 17.68 1.71
CA GLY A 147 -6.16 18.90 1.23
C GLY A 147 -6.97 20.20 1.37
N GLY A 148 -8.26 20.13 1.76
CA GLY A 148 -9.11 21.31 1.91
C GLY A 148 -9.18 22.16 0.64
N GLU A 149 -9.37 23.48 0.80
CA GLU A 149 -9.29 24.45 -0.31
C GLU A 149 -7.83 24.76 -0.71
N GLU A 150 -6.87 24.47 0.16
CA GLU A 150 -5.45 24.78 -0.08
C GLU A 150 -4.84 23.88 -1.16
N VAL A 151 -5.34 22.66 -1.32
CA VAL A 151 -4.81 21.69 -2.30
C VAL A 151 -4.87 22.19 -3.74
N ASP A 152 -5.87 23.00 -4.08
CA ASP A 152 -6.00 23.60 -5.41
C ASP A 152 -4.94 24.67 -5.69
N LEU A 153 -4.28 25.17 -4.63
CA LEU A 153 -3.20 26.15 -4.70
C LEU A 153 -1.81 25.49 -4.63
N LEU A 154 -1.74 24.22 -4.22
CA LEU A 154 -0.49 23.48 -4.09
C LEU A 154 -0.10 22.83 -5.43
N PRO A 155 1.21 22.71 -5.71
CA PRO A 155 1.67 21.86 -6.81
C PRO A 155 1.31 20.40 -6.56
N ALA A 156 1.32 19.57 -7.60
CA ALA A 156 1.03 18.13 -7.49
C ALA A 156 1.99 17.34 -6.56
N ALA A 157 3.11 17.95 -6.16
CA ALA A 157 3.98 17.43 -5.12
C ALA A 157 4.56 18.59 -4.29
N TYR A 158 4.51 18.48 -2.96
CA TYR A 158 4.97 19.51 -2.03
C TYR A 158 5.60 18.89 -0.78
N ARG A 159 6.28 19.73 -0.01
CA ARG A 159 6.91 19.29 1.23
C ARG A 159 5.91 19.41 2.37
N TRP A 160 5.46 18.28 2.91
CA TRP A 160 4.66 18.27 4.13
C TRP A 160 5.56 18.12 5.36
N THR A 161 5.48 19.10 6.27
CA THR A 161 6.29 19.16 7.50
C THR A 161 5.40 18.96 8.73
N ALA A 162 5.81 18.03 9.60
CA ALA A 162 5.18 17.75 10.88
C ALA A 162 5.57 18.79 11.95
N PRO A 163 4.85 18.87 13.09
CA PRO A 163 5.16 19.81 14.17
C PRO A 163 6.57 19.70 14.78
N ASP A 164 7.21 18.52 14.68
CA ASP A 164 8.59 18.31 15.13
C ASP A 164 9.65 18.75 14.10
N GLY A 165 9.23 19.22 12.93
CA GLY A 165 10.11 19.59 11.82
C GLY A 165 10.48 18.44 10.88
N SER A 166 10.06 17.21 11.16
CA SER A 166 10.19 16.09 10.23
C SER A 166 9.37 16.37 8.97
N ALA A 167 9.86 15.98 7.80
CA ALA A 167 9.15 16.27 6.55
C ALA A 167 9.27 15.15 5.52
N VAL A 168 8.25 15.03 4.69
CA VAL A 168 8.20 14.11 3.54
C VAL A 168 7.78 14.89 2.28
N LEU A 169 8.16 14.36 1.11
CA LEU A 169 7.52 14.76 -0.14
C LEU A 169 6.13 14.11 -0.15
N ALA A 170 5.09 14.90 -0.31
CA ALA A 170 3.71 14.48 -0.46
C ALA A 170 3.22 14.85 -1.87
#